data_AF-A0A3M3ES17-F1
#
_entry.id   AF-A0A3M3ES17-F1
#
_cell.length_a   1.000
_cell.length_b   1.000
_cell.length_c   1.000
_cell.angle_alpha   90.00
_cell.angle_beta   90.00
_cell.angle_gamma   90.00
#
_symmetry.space_group_name_H-M   'P 1'
#
loop_
_entity.id
_entity.type
_entity.pdbx_description
1 polymer ?
#
loop_
_entity_poly.entity_id
_entity_poly.type
_entity_poly.pdbx_seq_one_letter_code
_entity_poly.pdbx_strand_id
1 'polypeptide(L)'
;MGQDLILIDGTEGGGQVLRTALSLSMITGQAFRMTGIRGKRSRPGLLRQHLTAVRAAAEICGAKVLGAELNSTAIGFRPGAVKAGEYSFAIGTAGSTILVRRFRPIA
;
A
#
# COMPACT_ATOMS: atom_id res chain seq x y z
N MET A 1 19.68 -10.94 9.03
CA MET A 1 19.59 -10.51 7.63
C MET A 1 18.81 -9.21 7.62
N GLY A 2 19.50 -8.11 7.36
CA GLY A 2 19.02 -6.75 7.57
C GLY A 2 17.79 -6.46 6.73
N GLN A 3 16.73 -5.98 7.36
CA GLN A 3 15.57 -5.48 6.65
C GLN A 3 15.90 -4.05 6.25
N ASP A 4 16.42 -3.86 5.04
CA ASP A 4 16.64 -2.53 4.50
C ASP A 4 15.30 -1.80 4.46
N LEU A 5 15.18 -0.82 5.35
CA LEU A 5 13.98 -0.02 5.51
C LEU A 5 13.96 1.00 4.38
N ILE A 6 13.05 0.81 3.43
CA ILE A 6 12.90 1.74 2.30
C ILE A 6 12.19 3.00 2.80
N LEU A 7 12.86 4.14 2.71
CA LEU A 7 12.27 5.44 3.00
C LEU A 7 11.64 6.02 1.73
N ILE A 8 10.36 6.34 1.80
CA ILE A 8 9.58 6.85 0.67
C ILE A 8 9.04 8.24 1.03
N ASP A 9 9.27 9.21 0.15
CA ASP A 9 8.62 10.51 0.26
C ASP A 9 7.26 10.49 -0.45
N GLY A 10 6.19 10.68 0.33
CA GLY A 10 4.80 10.71 -0.11
C GLY A 10 4.28 12.12 -0.44
N THR A 11 5.16 13.13 -0.47
CA THR A 11 4.80 14.53 -0.74
C THR A 11 4.24 14.69 -2.15
N GLU A 12 4.88 14.06 -3.15
CA GLU A 12 4.42 14.01 -4.54
C GLU A 12 3.67 12.69 -4.82
N GLY A 13 2.34 12.73 -4.89
CA GLY A 13 1.56 11.54 -5.33
C GLY A 13 1.20 10.52 -4.26
N GLY A 14 1.15 10.92 -2.98
CA GLY A 14 1.06 10.02 -1.81
C GLY A 14 0.04 8.88 -1.86
N GLY A 15 -1.13 9.02 -2.51
CA GLY A 15 -2.11 7.92 -2.57
C GLY A 15 -1.77 6.81 -3.57
N GLN A 16 -1.16 7.15 -4.71
CA GLN A 16 -0.72 6.16 -5.71
C GLN A 16 0.58 5.49 -5.28
N VAL A 17 1.53 6.29 -4.79
CA VAL A 17 2.82 5.81 -4.28
C VAL A 17 2.62 4.80 -3.15
N LEU A 18 1.69 5.07 -2.22
CA LEU A 18 1.37 4.14 -1.12
C LEU A 18 0.95 2.76 -1.63
N ARG A 19 0.09 2.70 -2.64
CA ARG A 19 -0.42 1.42 -3.16
C ARG A 19 0.67 0.62 -3.84
N THR A 20 1.48 1.27 -4.67
CA THR A 20 2.62 0.61 -5.32
C THR A 20 3.64 0.13 -4.29
N ALA A 21 3.94 0.94 -3.28
CA ALA A 21 4.85 0.58 -2.20
C ALA A 21 4.34 -0.63 -1.39
N LEU A 22 3.04 -0.67 -1.06
CA LEU A 22 2.43 -1.82 -0.39
C LEU A 22 2.56 -3.10 -1.23
N SER A 23 2.19 -3.05 -2.51
CA SER A 23 2.29 -4.21 -3.41
C SER A 23 3.72 -4.71 -3.54
N LEU A 24 4.68 -3.81 -3.78
CA LEU A 24 6.09 -4.17 -3.90
C LEU A 24 6.64 -4.73 -2.58
N SER A 25 6.34 -4.09 -1.46
CA SER A 25 6.76 -4.53 -0.13
C SER A 25 6.26 -5.93 0.19
N MET A 26 5.01 -6.24 -0.16
CA MET A 26 4.48 -7.59 -0.02
C MET A 26 5.23 -8.59 -0.91
N ILE A 27 5.49 -8.27 -2.18
CA ILE A 27 6.17 -9.18 -3.12
C ILE A 27 7.63 -9.41 -2.72
N THR A 28 8.35 -8.36 -2.34
CA THR A 28 9.79 -8.41 -2.04
C THR A 28 10.08 -8.77 -0.58
N GLY A 29 9.08 -8.69 0.30
CA GLY A 29 9.26 -8.85 1.74
C GLY A 29 10.05 -7.71 2.40
N GLN A 30 10.25 -6.58 1.70
CA GLN A 30 11.02 -5.45 2.24
C GLN A 30 10.12 -4.49 3.03
N ALA A 31 10.57 -4.09 4.21
CA ALA A 31 9.87 -3.08 5.00
C ALA A 31 10.06 -1.70 4.40
N PHE A 32 9.03 -0.85 4.48
CA PHE A 32 9.13 0.55 4.08
C PHE A 32 8.51 1.49 5.10
N ARG A 33 8.96 2.74 5.07
CA ARG A 33 8.39 3.85 5.83
C ARG A 33 8.16 5.00 4.87
N MET A 34 6.93 5.48 4.82
CA MET A 34 6.56 6.64 4.01
C MET A 34 6.26 7.84 4.91
N THR A 35 6.83 9.00 4.57
CA THR A 35 6.62 10.28 5.26
C THR A 35 6.02 11.30 4.29
N GLY A 36 5.45 12.38 4.80
CA GLY A 36 4.92 13.45 3.94
C GLY A 36 3.64 13.08 3.17
N ILE A 37 2.86 12.11 3.66
CA ILE A 37 1.68 11.61 2.94
C ILE A 37 0.70 12.76 2.64
N ARG A 38 0.55 13.10 1.36
CA ARG A 38 -0.32 14.19 0.89
C ARG A 38 0.05 15.57 1.45
N GLY A 39 1.33 15.81 1.74
CA GLY A 39 1.81 17.09 2.28
C GLY A 39 1.44 18.33 1.45
N LYS A 40 1.35 18.21 0.12
CA LYS A 40 0.95 19.31 -0.79
C LYS A 40 -0.56 19.44 -1.06
N ARG A 41 -1.43 18.67 -0.40
CA ARG A 41 -2.89 18.71 -0.62
C ARG A 41 -3.59 19.45 0.53
N SER A 42 -4.76 20.03 0.24
CA SER A 42 -5.62 20.75 1.21
C SER A 42 -6.01 19.95 2.45
N ARG A 43 -5.98 18.61 2.39
CA ARG A 43 -6.16 17.73 3.55
C ARG A 43 -4.95 16.82 3.62
N PRO A 44 -3.90 17.11 4.41
CA PRO A 44 -2.76 16.22 4.52
C PRO A 44 -3.12 14.90 5.23
N GLY A 45 -2.29 13.88 5.02
CA GLY A 45 -2.37 12.61 5.70
C GLY A 45 -3.25 11.53 5.05
N LEU A 46 -3.32 10.39 5.75
CA LEU A 46 -4.03 9.19 5.35
C LEU A 46 -5.56 9.37 5.38
N LEU A 47 -6.21 9.02 4.28
CA LEU A 47 -7.67 8.97 4.16
C LEU A 47 -8.16 7.54 4.40
N ARG A 48 -9.47 7.38 4.63
CA ARG A 48 -10.11 6.07 4.83
C ARG A 48 -9.72 5.04 3.75
N GLN A 49 -9.70 5.43 2.48
CA GLN A 49 -9.29 4.58 1.36
C GLN A 49 -7.86 4.03 1.49
N HIS A 50 -6.92 4.84 1.99
CA HIS A 50 -5.54 4.41 2.20
C HIS A 50 -5.45 3.48 3.41
N LEU A 51 -6.18 3.81 4.47
CA LEU A 51 -6.27 3.00 5.68
C LEU A 51 -6.77 1.59 5.35
N THR A 52 -7.82 1.48 4.53
CA THR A 52 -8.39 0.21 4.10
C THR A 52 -7.36 -0.61 3.31
N ALA A 53 -6.64 0.01 2.38
CA ALA A 53 -5.61 -0.68 1.58
C ALA A 53 -4.44 -1.18 2.46
N VAL A 54 -4.01 -0.40 3.45
CA VAL A 54 -2.95 -0.80 4.36
C VAL A 54 -3.39 -1.95 5.28
N ARG A 55 -4.61 -1.86 5.83
CA ARG A 55 -5.18 -2.91 6.68
C ARG A 55 -5.34 -4.22 5.90
N ALA A 56 -5.84 -4.13 4.67
CA ALA A 56 -5.91 -5.24 3.74
C ALA A 56 -4.55 -5.91 3.55
N ALA A 57 -3.54 -5.14 3.16
CA ALA A 57 -2.18 -5.64 2.99
C ALA A 57 -1.62 -6.29 4.27
N ALA A 58 -1.90 -5.70 5.43
CA ALA A 58 -1.47 -6.25 6.71
C ALA A 58 -2.13 -7.58 7.06
N GLU A 59 -3.39 -7.76 6.69
CA GLU A 59 -4.13 -9.01 6.89
C GLU A 59 -3.58 -10.14 6.01
N ILE A 60 -3.20 -9.83 4.76
CA ILE A 60 -2.66 -10.80 3.79
C ILE A 60 -1.34 -11.42 4.25
N CYS A 61 -0.40 -10.57 4.68
CA CYS A 61 0.96 -11.01 5.00
C CYS A 61 1.27 -10.99 6.51
N GLY A 62 0.26 -10.75 7.36
CA GLY A 62 0.47 -10.57 8.80
C GLY A 62 1.44 -9.43 9.11
N ALA A 63 1.37 -8.34 8.33
CA ALA A 63 2.32 -7.23 8.44
C ALA A 63 2.14 -6.48 9.76
N LYS A 64 3.26 -5.95 10.28
CA LYS A 64 3.21 -4.93 11.33
C LYS A 64 3.11 -3.56 10.68
N VAL A 65 2.10 -2.80 11.08
CA VAL A 65 1.87 -1.45 10.58
C VAL A 65 1.95 -0.45 11.72
N LEU A 66 2.64 0.66 11.49
CA LEU A 66 2.81 1.77 12.42
C LEU A 66 2.25 3.04 11.79
N GLY A 67 1.46 3.82 12.54
CA GLY A 67 0.91 5.09 12.05
C GLY A 67 -0.23 4.96 11.04
N ALA A 68 -0.91 3.81 10.99
CA ALA A 68 -2.13 3.60 10.19
C ALA A 68 -3.36 4.22 10.86
N GLU A 69 -3.33 5.53 11.03
CA GLU A 69 -4.40 6.33 11.59
C GLU A 69 -4.87 7.38 10.57
N LEU A 70 -6.11 7.84 10.73
CA LEU A 70 -6.66 8.88 9.86
C LEU A 70 -5.86 10.18 10.04
N ASN A 71 -5.57 10.88 8.94
CA ASN A 71 -4.73 12.09 8.91
C ASN A 71 -3.26 11.90 9.30
N SER A 72 -2.82 10.66 9.56
CA SER A 72 -1.40 10.41 9.82
C SER A 72 -0.56 10.74 8.58
N THR A 73 0.53 11.48 8.79
CA THR A 73 1.46 11.96 7.77
C THR A 73 2.65 11.04 7.57
N ALA A 74 2.75 9.98 8.39
CA ALA A 74 3.80 8.98 8.30
C ALA A 74 3.25 7.58 8.58
N ILE A 75 3.68 6.60 7.79
CA ILE A 75 3.30 5.20 7.97
C ILE A 75 4.52 4.31 7.83
N GLY A 76 4.63 3.32 8.71
CA GLY A 76 5.59 2.22 8.61
C GLY A 76 4.85 0.94 8.28
N PHE A 77 5.32 0.21 7.28
CA PHE A 77 4.76 -1.08 6.90
C PHE A 77 5.90 -2.11 6.84
N ARG A 78 5.76 -3.16 7.64
CA ARG A 78 6.72 -4.26 7.70
C ARG A 78 5.99 -5.55 7.34
N PRO A 79 6.17 -6.06 6.11
CA PRO A 79 5.52 -7.29 5.68
C PRO A 79 5.99 -8.47 6.55
N GLY A 80 5.09 -9.41 6.80
CA GLY A 80 5.42 -10.71 7.36
C GLY A 80 5.57 -11.76 6.27
N ALA A 81 5.44 -13.04 6.63
CA ALA A 81 5.39 -14.11 5.66
C ALA A 81 4.10 -13.98 4.82
N VAL A 82 4.25 -13.73 3.52
CA VAL A 82 3.10 -13.66 2.61
C VAL A 82 2.43 -15.02 2.56
N LYS A 83 1.17 -15.07 2.96
CA LYS A 83 0.32 -16.24 2.77
C LYS A 83 -0.34 -16.12 1.40
N ALA A 84 0.00 -17.01 0.48
CA ALA A 84 -0.73 -17.11 -0.79
C ALA A 84 -2.19 -17.54 -0.50
N GLY A 85 -3.16 -16.83 -1.08
CA GLY A 85 -4.59 -17.05 -0.87
C GLY A 85 -5.42 -16.09 -1.72
N GLU A 86 -6.73 -16.34 -1.82
CA GLU A 86 -7.66 -15.35 -2.37
C GLU A 86 -7.98 -14.31 -1.30
N TYR A 87 -7.71 -13.05 -1.61
CA TYR A 87 -8.05 -11.95 -0.73
C TYR A 87 -8.91 -10.93 -1.46
N SER A 88 -10.15 -10.75 -0.96
CA SER A 88 -11.09 -9.78 -1.49
C SER A 88 -11.08 -8.54 -0.61
N PHE A 89 -10.66 -7.40 -1.18
CA PHE A 89 -10.71 -6.12 -0.49
C PHE A 89 -11.58 -5.13 -1.27
N ALA A 90 -12.67 -4.72 -0.64
CA ALA A 90 -13.53 -3.66 -1.13
C ALA A 90 -12.86 -2.30 -0.90
N ILE A 91 -12.02 -1.89 -1.85
CA ILE A 91 -11.45 -0.53 -1.87
C ILE A 91 -12.54 0.39 -2.40
N GLY A 92 -13.30 0.99 -1.49
CA GLY A 92 -14.33 1.99 -1.81
C GLY A 92 -13.76 3.14 -2.62
N THR A 93 -14.01 3.09 -3.93
CA THR A 93 -13.94 4.14 -4.96
C THR A 93 -12.58 4.77 -5.32
N ALA A 94 -12.34 4.75 -6.64
CA ALA A 94 -11.42 5.54 -7.47
C ALA A 94 -9.91 5.24 -7.41
N GLY A 95 -9.46 4.35 -8.31
CA GLY A 95 -8.05 4.23 -8.64
C GLY A 95 -7.70 3.14 -9.65
N SER A 96 -8.28 3.21 -10.85
CA SER A 96 -7.98 2.41 -12.04
C SER A 96 -8.12 0.90 -11.86
N THR A 97 -9.22 0.38 -12.39
CA THR A 97 -9.37 -0.99 -12.86
C THR A 97 -8.07 -1.53 -13.43
N ILE A 98 -7.60 -2.64 -12.87
CA ILE A 98 -6.63 -3.51 -13.52
C ILE A 98 -7.19 -3.82 -14.91
N LEU A 99 -6.56 -3.31 -15.96
CA LEU A 99 -6.87 -3.70 -17.33
C LEU A 99 -6.29 -5.11 -17.55
N VAL A 100 -6.99 -6.14 -17.06
CA VAL A 100 -6.70 -7.53 -17.45
C VAL A 100 -7.12 -7.68 -18.91
N ARG A 101 -6.16 -7.53 -19.83
CA ARG A 101 -6.32 -7.97 -21.21
C ARG A 101 -6.25 -9.50 -21.24
N ARG A 102 -7.40 -10.15 -21.33
CA ARG A 102 -7.49 -11.58 -21.64
C ARG A 102 -6.88 -11.82 -23.02
N PHE A 103 -5.71 -12.46 -23.09
CA PHE A 103 -5.18 -12.97 -24.35
C PHE A 103 -5.98 -14.23 -24.69
N ARG A 104 -6.86 -14.14 -25.69
CA ARG A 104 -7.43 -15.32 -26.34
C ARG A 104 -6.59 -15.56 -27.60
N PRO A 105 -5.85 -16.69 -27.72
CA PRO A 105 -5.26 -17.05 -29.00
C PRO A 105 -6.40 -17.37 -29.97
N ILE A 106 -6.34 -16.78 -31.16
CA ILE A 106 -7.18 -17.14 -32.28
C ILE A 106 -6.39 -18.25 -33.00
N ALA A 107 -7.04 -19.40 -33.18
CA ALA A 107 -6.56 -20.49 -34.03
C ALA A 107 -6.58 -20.06 -35.50
#